data_AF-A0A7J6AY58-F1
#
_entry.id   AF-A0A7J6AY58-F1
#
_cell.length_a   1.000
_cell.length_b   1.000
_cell.length_c   1.000
_cell.angle_alpha   90.00
_cell.angle_beta   90.00
_cell.angle_gamma   90.00
#
_symmetry.space_group_name_H-M   'P 1'
#
loop_
_entity.id
_entity.type
_entity.pdbx_description
1 polymer ?
#
loop_
_entity_poly.entity_id
_entity_poly.type
_entity_poly.pdbx_seq_one_letter_code
_entity_poly.pdbx_strand_id
1 'polypeptide(L)'
;MPIFDTCEKNRGRLNRPISCSNGENKIMPEFEIFEEATPRAPMPTGGNLAVMNINMYEEINRLAHHTDAYKISKLIIRRGQEFIMGIVFNRRFDLKTDLFVIEFLIGKNPIPTQKTLISVTPGENKQTSNWGVRVVETINTETKLGITPAADCIVGLYNTYVTVITNAGKQRSQRNPTTDFYVLFNPWAQKDQVYLKNEEERQEYVLNDVGMIYNGDYNNIGSRPWNYGQFQSGILEACIFILDFGKMPLQYRDDAIKVVRKASAMINSLDDDGVLEGSWSDDFMLGTAPTAWTGSVEILNQYYSERGVPVKFAQCWVYAGVFNTFLRCLGLPARVITNYCSAHDNNGNLQTNIVLDEDGSLDTQVSDTIWNFHCWNEVFLKRHDIPENFSGWQVVDSTPQEISEARLLPLWSCICGSHP
;
A
#
# COMPACT_ATOMS: atom_id res chain seq x y z
N MET A 1 -2.90 6.08 -27.80
CA MET A 1 -1.89 4.99 -27.80
C MET A 1 -2.56 3.71 -27.31
N PRO A 2 -2.15 2.51 -27.75
CA PRO A 2 -2.82 1.28 -27.31
C PRO A 2 -2.64 1.12 -25.80
N ILE A 3 -3.72 0.73 -25.12
CA ILE A 3 -3.78 0.44 -23.68
C ILE A 3 -2.82 -0.73 -23.44
N PHE A 4 -1.61 -0.43 -22.95
CA PHE A 4 -0.68 -1.46 -22.52
C PHE A 4 -1.17 -2.00 -21.19
N ASP A 5 -1.99 -3.06 -21.25
CA ASP A 5 -2.29 -3.86 -20.08
C ASP A 5 -1.03 -4.65 -19.70
N THR A 6 -0.28 -4.16 -18.70
CA THR A 6 0.96 -4.80 -18.26
C THR A 6 0.72 -6.15 -17.57
N CYS A 7 -0.51 -6.43 -17.16
CA CYS A 7 -0.86 -7.56 -16.30
C CYS A 7 -1.52 -8.72 -17.07
N GLU A 8 -2.12 -8.45 -18.23
CA GLU A 8 -2.61 -9.50 -19.14
C GLU A 8 -1.61 -9.91 -20.24
N LYS A 9 -1.87 -11.09 -20.83
CA LYS A 9 -1.00 -11.92 -21.68
C LYS A 9 -0.25 -11.15 -22.80
N ASN A 10 0.91 -10.59 -22.46
CA ASN A 10 1.95 -10.25 -23.43
C ASN A 10 2.66 -11.52 -23.94
N ARG A 11 1.91 -12.40 -24.63
CA ARG A 11 2.47 -13.60 -25.28
C ARG A 11 3.45 -13.15 -26.37
N GLY A 12 4.75 -13.33 -26.10
CA GLY A 12 5.84 -13.06 -27.04
C GLY A 12 6.82 -11.95 -26.63
N ARG A 13 6.47 -11.10 -25.64
CA ARG A 13 7.36 -10.00 -25.18
C ARG A 13 7.98 -10.24 -23.81
N LEU A 14 7.29 -11.01 -22.96
CA LEU A 14 7.77 -11.38 -21.63
C LEU A 14 7.68 -12.90 -21.46
N ASN A 15 8.70 -13.50 -20.85
CA ASN A 15 8.74 -14.94 -20.58
C ASN A 15 7.67 -15.39 -19.56
N ARG A 16 7.14 -14.46 -18.75
CA ARG A 16 6.08 -14.68 -17.75
C ARG A 16 5.20 -13.42 -17.59
N PRO A 17 3.90 -13.56 -17.28
CA PRO A 17 3.03 -12.41 -17.00
C PRO A 17 3.41 -11.72 -15.68
N ILE A 18 3.22 -10.40 -15.62
CA ILE A 18 3.47 -9.59 -14.42
C ILE A 18 2.31 -9.76 -13.44
N SER A 19 2.61 -10.02 -12.17
CA SER A 19 1.58 -10.17 -11.13
C SER A 19 1.17 -8.80 -10.58
N CYS A 20 -0.13 -8.53 -10.57
CA CYS A 20 -0.70 -7.23 -10.19
C CYS A 20 -1.86 -7.35 -9.17
N SER A 21 -2.14 -8.56 -8.68
CA SER A 21 -3.23 -8.82 -7.72
C SER A 21 -2.68 -9.48 -6.46
N ASN A 22 -3.17 -9.02 -5.29
CA ASN A 22 -2.93 -9.65 -3.99
C ASN A 22 -3.89 -10.81 -3.71
N GLY A 23 -5.06 -10.83 -4.36
CA GLY A 23 -6.12 -11.81 -4.12
C GLY A 23 -5.91 -13.18 -4.77
N GLU A 24 -5.02 -13.27 -5.77
CA GLU A 24 -4.77 -14.52 -6.53
C GLU A 24 -3.43 -15.16 -6.17
N ASN A 25 -3.22 -15.57 -4.92
CA ASN A 25 -1.94 -16.17 -4.55
C ASN A 25 -1.76 -17.59 -5.08
N LYS A 26 -0.54 -17.92 -5.53
CA LYS A 26 -0.18 -19.27 -5.99
C LYS A 26 -0.37 -20.30 -4.87
N ILE A 27 -1.05 -21.41 -5.17
CA ILE A 27 -1.07 -22.58 -4.30
C ILE A 27 0.15 -23.44 -4.61
N MET A 28 1.03 -23.62 -3.63
CA MET A 28 2.22 -24.44 -3.75
C MET A 28 1.91 -25.91 -3.45
N PRO A 29 2.53 -26.88 -4.14
CA PRO A 29 2.34 -28.30 -3.85
C PRO A 29 2.89 -28.65 -2.47
N GLU A 30 2.22 -29.58 -1.78
CA GLU A 30 2.60 -30.04 -0.44
C GLU A 30 3.89 -30.87 -0.45
N PHE A 31 4.15 -31.61 -1.53
CA PHE A 31 5.33 -32.45 -1.69
C PHE A 31 6.01 -32.17 -3.03
N GLU A 32 7.32 -31.96 -3.00
CA GLU A 32 8.18 -31.89 -4.20
C GLU A 32 9.35 -32.87 -4.01
N ILE A 33 9.45 -33.86 -4.89
CA ILE A 33 10.50 -34.89 -4.84
C ILE A 33 11.76 -34.35 -5.53
N PHE A 34 12.95 -34.61 -4.98
CA PHE A 34 14.20 -34.34 -5.71
C PHE A 34 14.42 -35.43 -6.77
N GLU A 35 14.58 -35.02 -8.04
CA GLU A 35 14.62 -35.95 -9.20
C GLU A 35 15.73 -37.02 -9.14
N GLU A 36 16.76 -36.85 -8.29
CA GLU A 36 17.97 -37.68 -8.32
C GLU A 36 18.07 -38.77 -7.23
N ALA A 37 17.16 -38.89 -6.24
CA ALA A 37 17.33 -39.91 -5.20
C ALA A 37 16.03 -40.45 -4.60
N THR A 38 15.69 -41.70 -4.93
CA THR A 38 14.77 -42.53 -4.14
C THR A 38 15.54 -43.71 -3.54
N PRO A 39 15.76 -43.75 -2.20
CA PRO A 39 16.28 -44.95 -1.55
C PRO A 39 15.25 -46.09 -1.65
N ARG A 40 15.68 -47.30 -2.02
CA ARG A 40 14.83 -48.51 -2.02
C ARG A 40 14.55 -49.07 -0.61
N ALA A 41 15.14 -48.48 0.42
CA ALA A 41 14.99 -48.90 1.81
C ALA A 41 13.86 -48.10 2.50
N PRO A 42 13.11 -48.72 3.44
CA PRO A 42 12.15 -47.99 4.25
C PRO A 42 12.85 -46.90 5.06
N MET A 43 12.23 -45.72 5.10
CA MET A 43 12.74 -44.56 5.83
C MET A 43 12.97 -44.91 7.31
N PRO A 44 14.08 -44.47 7.92
CA PRO A 44 14.35 -44.73 9.33
C PRO A 44 13.20 -44.23 10.21
N THR A 45 12.89 -45.00 11.25
CA THR A 45 11.70 -44.90 12.12
C THR A 45 11.64 -43.65 13.02
N GLY A 46 12.67 -42.79 13.01
CA GLY A 46 12.60 -41.46 13.59
C GLY A 46 11.94 -40.51 12.59
N GLY A 47 10.61 -40.37 12.67
CA GLY A 47 9.82 -39.63 11.68
C GLY A 47 10.41 -38.25 11.32
N ASN A 48 10.36 -37.93 10.03
CA ASN A 48 10.76 -36.62 9.51
C ASN A 48 10.10 -35.50 10.32
N LEU A 49 10.80 -34.38 10.47
CA LEU A 49 10.22 -33.17 11.05
C LEU A 49 9.01 -32.76 10.20
N ALA A 50 7.89 -32.47 10.85
CA ALA A 50 6.66 -32.07 10.20
C ALA A 50 6.08 -30.85 10.90
N VAL A 51 5.57 -29.89 10.12
CA VAL A 51 4.91 -28.69 10.62
C VAL A 51 3.50 -29.05 11.04
N MET A 52 3.18 -28.84 12.31
CA MET A 52 1.86 -29.12 12.91
C MET A 52 1.01 -27.86 13.00
N ASN A 53 1.63 -26.73 13.34
CA ASN A 53 0.95 -25.44 13.42
C ASN A 53 1.93 -24.27 13.21
N ILE A 54 1.38 -23.11 12.88
CA ILE A 54 2.10 -21.84 12.74
C ILE A 54 1.35 -20.80 13.59
N ASN A 55 2.06 -20.20 14.54
CA ASN A 55 1.54 -19.16 15.41
C ASN A 55 2.08 -17.79 14.95
N MET A 56 1.19 -16.85 14.63
CA MET A 56 1.57 -15.53 14.11
C MET A 56 1.65 -14.44 15.20
N TYR A 57 1.34 -14.76 16.46
CA TYR A 57 1.46 -13.89 17.63
C TYR A 57 0.84 -12.49 17.41
N GLU A 58 -0.38 -12.48 16.86
CA GLU A 58 -1.04 -11.32 16.29
C GLU A 58 -1.12 -10.15 17.26
N GLU A 59 -1.55 -10.39 18.49
CA GLU A 59 -1.74 -9.32 19.50
C GLU A 59 -0.44 -8.58 19.82
N ILE A 60 0.62 -9.32 20.17
CA ILE A 60 1.92 -8.75 20.56
C ILE A 60 2.57 -8.05 19.38
N ASN A 61 2.55 -8.69 18.21
CA ASN A 61 3.15 -8.12 17.01
C ASN A 61 2.40 -6.84 16.58
N ARG A 62 1.07 -6.84 16.60
CA ARG A 62 0.31 -5.65 16.17
C ARG A 62 0.52 -4.45 17.07
N LEU A 63 0.59 -4.69 18.38
CA LEU A 63 0.93 -3.63 19.34
C LEU A 63 2.34 -3.07 19.06
N ALA A 64 3.33 -3.95 18.87
CA ALA A 64 4.71 -3.54 18.59
C ALA A 64 4.86 -2.79 17.26
N HIS A 65 4.01 -3.08 16.27
CA HIS A 65 4.05 -2.48 14.94
C HIS A 65 3.10 -1.28 14.76
N HIS A 66 2.41 -0.83 15.82
CA HIS A 66 1.40 0.24 15.73
C HIS A 66 0.31 -0.06 14.69
N THR A 67 -0.23 -1.29 14.75
CA THR A 67 -1.28 -1.80 13.85
C THR A 67 -2.41 -2.49 14.62
N ASP A 68 -2.47 -2.34 15.94
CA ASP A 68 -3.51 -2.85 16.82
C ASP A 68 -4.88 -2.19 16.58
N ALA A 69 -4.91 -0.94 16.12
CA ALA A 69 -6.15 -0.21 15.85
C ALA A 69 -6.99 -0.76 14.68
N TYR A 70 -6.37 -1.42 13.69
CA TYR A 70 -7.07 -1.92 12.49
C TYR A 70 -8.15 -2.96 12.84
N LYS A 71 -9.38 -2.77 12.37
CA LYS A 71 -10.48 -3.72 12.61
C LYS A 71 -10.47 -4.86 11.60
N ILE A 72 -9.46 -5.71 11.70
CA ILE A 72 -9.25 -6.89 10.84
C ILE A 72 -8.60 -8.01 11.68
N SER A 73 -8.91 -9.27 11.36
CA SER A 73 -8.42 -10.41 12.15
C SER A 73 -6.99 -10.85 11.80
N LYS A 74 -6.53 -10.56 10.58
CA LYS A 74 -5.20 -10.97 10.11
C LYS A 74 -4.09 -10.20 10.83
N LEU A 75 -2.90 -10.79 10.90
CA LEU A 75 -1.69 -10.07 11.33
C LEU A 75 -1.42 -8.91 10.36
N ILE A 76 -1.04 -7.75 10.92
CA ILE A 76 -0.54 -6.62 10.15
C ILE A 76 0.76 -6.19 10.79
N ILE A 77 1.82 -6.12 9.99
CA ILE A 77 3.13 -5.63 10.40
C ILE A 77 3.55 -4.46 9.50
N ARG A 78 4.60 -3.76 9.92
CA ARG A 78 5.27 -2.73 9.13
C ARG A 78 6.65 -3.22 8.72
N ARG A 79 7.04 -2.98 7.47
CA ARG A 79 8.33 -3.44 6.92
C ARG A 79 9.53 -2.88 7.68
N GLY A 80 10.69 -3.53 7.59
CA GLY A 80 11.91 -3.05 8.27
C GLY A 80 11.93 -3.20 9.79
N GLN A 81 10.94 -3.87 10.39
CA GLN A 81 10.85 -4.13 11.83
C GLN A 81 10.58 -5.61 12.09
N GLU A 82 11.21 -6.17 13.12
CA GLU A 82 11.09 -7.59 13.47
C GLU A 82 9.70 -7.91 14.06
N PHE A 83 9.11 -9.02 13.61
CA PHE A 83 7.93 -9.64 14.21
C PHE A 83 8.23 -11.08 14.63
N ILE A 84 7.43 -11.60 15.56
CA ILE A 84 7.58 -12.95 16.11
C ILE A 84 6.67 -13.95 15.40
N MET A 85 7.22 -15.08 14.99
CA MET A 85 6.49 -16.19 14.40
C MET A 85 6.90 -17.50 15.09
N GLY A 86 5.94 -18.33 15.47
CA GLY A 86 6.17 -19.64 16.08
C GLY A 86 5.86 -20.75 15.09
N ILE A 87 6.73 -21.76 15.02
CA ILE A 87 6.49 -22.97 14.25
C ILE A 87 6.43 -24.14 15.23
N VAL A 88 5.28 -24.79 15.29
CA VAL A 88 5.05 -25.99 16.10
C VAL A 88 5.30 -27.20 15.23
N PHE A 89 6.28 -28.02 15.61
CA PHE A 89 6.62 -29.25 14.92
C PHE A 89 6.07 -30.49 15.63
N ASN A 90 6.16 -31.65 14.99
CA ASN A 90 5.83 -32.95 15.58
C ASN A 90 6.84 -33.41 16.65
N ARG A 91 8.05 -32.84 16.67
CA ARG A 91 9.09 -33.06 17.68
C ARG A 91 9.93 -31.79 17.84
N ARG A 92 10.82 -31.77 18.84
CA ARG A 92 11.77 -30.66 19.01
C ARG A 92 12.65 -30.49 17.77
N PHE A 93 12.77 -29.25 17.30
CA PHE A 93 13.65 -28.85 16.21
C PHE A 93 15.12 -28.88 16.65
N ASP A 94 15.98 -29.46 15.83
CA ASP A 94 17.44 -29.47 16.03
C ASP A 94 18.17 -28.89 14.82
N LEU A 95 18.79 -27.73 15.00
CA LEU A 95 19.57 -27.02 13.97
C LEU A 95 20.71 -27.85 13.34
N LYS A 96 21.16 -28.93 13.99
CA LYS A 96 22.23 -29.79 13.46
C LYS A 96 21.73 -30.83 12.46
N THR A 97 20.47 -31.23 12.58
CA THR A 97 19.92 -32.38 11.85
C THR A 97 18.72 -32.02 10.99
N ASP A 98 18.03 -30.93 11.34
CA ASP A 98 16.83 -30.46 10.67
C ASP A 98 17.10 -29.20 9.85
N LEU A 99 16.44 -29.12 8.71
CA LEU A 99 16.45 -27.94 7.85
C LEU A 99 15.01 -27.62 7.44
N PHE A 100 14.62 -26.36 7.60
CA PHE A 100 13.38 -25.86 7.05
C PHE A 100 13.55 -24.46 6.48
N VAL A 101 12.72 -24.13 5.50
CA VAL A 101 12.66 -22.85 4.82
C VAL A 101 11.28 -22.26 5.06
N ILE A 102 11.22 -20.97 5.36
CA ILE A 102 9.96 -20.22 5.40
C ILE A 102 9.84 -19.48 4.09
N GLU A 103 8.72 -19.66 3.41
CA GLU A 103 8.41 -19.00 2.16
C GLU A 103 7.26 -18.01 2.39
N PHE A 104 7.48 -16.73 2.10
CA PHE A 104 6.45 -15.71 2.01
C PHE A 104 6.19 -15.37 0.54
N LEU A 105 4.92 -15.45 0.12
CA LEU A 105 4.53 -15.29 -1.27
C LEU A 105 3.47 -14.20 -1.40
N ILE A 106 3.57 -13.42 -2.47
CA ILE A 106 2.56 -12.43 -2.86
C ILE A 106 2.33 -12.51 -4.37
N GLY A 107 1.07 -12.60 -4.77
CA GLY A 107 0.64 -12.77 -6.15
C GLY A 107 0.64 -14.20 -6.69
N LYS A 108 0.15 -14.33 -7.92
CA LYS A 108 -0.08 -15.61 -8.61
C LYS A 108 1.19 -16.26 -9.14
N ASN A 109 2.18 -15.44 -9.48
CA ASN A 109 3.44 -15.86 -10.06
C ASN A 109 4.60 -15.28 -9.25
N PRO A 110 4.82 -15.79 -8.02
CA PRO A 110 5.84 -15.26 -7.14
C PRO A 110 7.24 -15.65 -7.65
N ILE A 111 8.15 -14.68 -7.68
CA ILE A 111 9.50 -14.77 -8.24
C ILE A 111 10.49 -14.04 -7.31
N PRO A 112 11.63 -14.66 -6.93
CA PRO A 112 12.60 -14.04 -6.03
C PRO A 112 13.16 -12.71 -6.54
N THR A 113 13.50 -12.62 -7.83
CA THR A 113 14.06 -11.40 -8.43
C THR A 113 13.07 -10.23 -8.50
N GLN A 114 11.76 -10.51 -8.38
CA GLN A 114 10.71 -9.49 -8.30
C GLN A 114 10.27 -9.23 -6.85
N LYS A 115 10.98 -9.81 -5.86
CA LYS A 115 10.64 -9.73 -4.43
C LYS A 115 9.24 -10.25 -4.07
N THR A 116 8.61 -11.05 -4.94
CA THR A 116 7.27 -11.63 -4.73
C THR A 116 7.33 -13.05 -4.14
N LEU A 117 8.50 -13.69 -4.15
CA LEU A 117 8.82 -14.89 -3.37
C LEU A 117 10.00 -14.55 -2.44
N ILE A 118 9.77 -14.65 -1.14
CA ILE A 118 10.79 -14.46 -0.12
C ILE A 118 11.02 -15.81 0.54
N SER A 119 12.26 -16.27 0.58
CA SER A 119 12.67 -17.46 1.31
C SER A 119 13.67 -17.09 2.40
N VAL A 120 13.44 -17.58 3.61
CA VAL A 120 14.35 -17.39 4.75
C VAL A 120 14.59 -18.73 5.46
N THR A 121 15.84 -18.98 5.83
CA THR A 121 16.29 -20.23 6.47
C THR A 121 17.03 -19.90 7.76
N PRO A 122 16.51 -20.26 8.95
CA PRO A 122 17.22 -20.01 10.20
C PRO A 122 18.58 -20.72 10.24
N GLY A 123 19.62 -20.02 10.68
CA GLY A 123 20.98 -20.58 10.81
C GLY A 123 21.85 -20.50 9.55
N GLU A 124 21.31 -20.05 8.41
CA GLU A 124 22.12 -19.78 7.22
C GLU A 124 22.79 -18.39 7.30
N ASN A 125 24.12 -18.38 7.11
CA ASN A 125 24.93 -17.15 7.12
C ASN A 125 24.65 -16.22 5.92
N LYS A 126 24.09 -16.75 4.83
CA LYS A 126 23.74 -15.99 3.62
C LYS A 126 22.31 -16.33 3.22
N GLN A 127 21.40 -15.41 3.50
CA GLN A 127 20.02 -15.52 3.04
C GLN A 127 19.94 -15.19 1.54
N THR A 128 19.02 -15.83 0.83
CA THR A 128 18.72 -15.53 -0.58
C THR A 128 17.89 -14.26 -0.72
N SER A 129 17.18 -13.88 0.34
CA SER A 129 16.41 -12.65 0.43
C SER A 129 17.05 -11.66 1.41
N ASN A 130 16.67 -10.38 1.30
CA ASN A 130 17.10 -9.35 2.25
C ASN A 130 16.33 -9.39 3.59
N TRP A 131 15.42 -10.36 3.76
CA TRP A 131 14.69 -10.54 5.01
C TRP A 131 15.59 -11.23 6.03
N GLY A 132 15.61 -10.70 7.25
CA GLY A 132 16.32 -11.29 8.38
C GLY A 132 15.49 -12.39 9.03
N VAL A 133 16.17 -13.45 9.49
CA VAL A 133 15.56 -14.48 10.34
C VAL A 133 16.55 -14.89 11.43
N ARG A 134 16.07 -15.06 12.66
CA ARG A 134 16.84 -15.62 13.76
C ARG A 134 15.97 -16.49 14.66
N VAL A 135 16.56 -17.51 15.26
CA VAL A 135 15.90 -18.27 16.33
C VAL A 135 15.91 -17.44 17.61
N VAL A 136 14.74 -17.19 18.17
CA VAL A 136 14.59 -16.49 19.45
C VAL A 136 14.70 -17.50 20.58
N GLU A 137 13.89 -18.54 20.52
CA GLU A 137 13.87 -19.64 21.48
C GLU A 137 13.23 -20.89 20.87
N THR A 138 13.60 -22.05 21.42
CA THR A 138 12.93 -23.33 21.12
C THR A 138 12.52 -23.97 22.43
N ILE A 139 11.20 -24.06 22.66
CA ILE A 139 10.59 -24.65 23.85
C ILE A 139 9.75 -25.84 23.40
N ASN A 140 10.05 -27.03 23.94
CA ASN A 140 9.39 -28.28 23.58
C ASN A 140 9.41 -28.52 22.06
N THR A 141 8.26 -28.44 21.41
CA THR A 141 8.10 -28.63 19.95
C THR A 141 7.91 -27.32 19.19
N GLU A 142 7.83 -26.18 19.89
CA GLU A 142 7.68 -24.88 19.27
C GLU A 142 9.04 -24.18 19.15
N THR A 143 9.33 -23.68 17.95
CA THR A 143 10.47 -22.78 17.71
C THR A 143 9.94 -21.40 17.35
N LYS A 144 10.25 -20.41 18.20
CA LYS A 144 9.95 -19.00 17.95
C LYS A 144 11.09 -18.35 17.18
N LEU A 145 10.70 -17.58 16.18
CA LEU A 145 11.58 -16.92 15.24
C LEU A 145 11.30 -15.42 15.25
N GLY A 146 12.38 -14.64 15.19
CA GLY A 146 12.33 -13.22 14.89
C GLY A 146 12.55 -13.05 13.40
N ILE A 147 11.55 -12.52 12.70
CA ILE A 147 11.59 -12.31 11.25
C ILE A 147 11.56 -10.80 10.99
N THR A 148 12.56 -10.29 10.29
CA THR A 148 12.66 -8.87 9.95
C THR A 148 12.48 -8.67 8.45
N PRO A 149 11.31 -8.20 7.98
CA PRO A 149 11.13 -7.83 6.59
C PRO A 149 12.13 -6.76 6.15
N ALA A 150 12.59 -6.83 4.90
CA ALA A 150 13.41 -5.77 4.33
C ALA A 150 12.65 -4.43 4.38
N ALA A 151 13.34 -3.31 4.61
CA ALA A 151 12.72 -1.98 4.68
C ALA A 151 12.16 -1.51 3.31
N ASP A 152 12.54 -2.17 2.23
CA ASP A 152 12.09 -1.98 0.86
C ASP A 152 11.33 -3.23 0.34
N CYS A 153 10.67 -3.98 1.22
CA CYS A 153 9.78 -5.05 0.78
C CYS A 153 8.45 -4.47 0.28
N ILE A 154 7.77 -5.28 -0.54
CA ILE A 154 6.48 -4.95 -1.13
C ILE A 154 5.43 -4.76 -0.02
N VAL A 155 4.59 -3.73 -0.16
CA VAL A 155 3.40 -3.53 0.66
C VAL A 155 2.23 -4.33 0.07
N GLY A 156 1.57 -5.14 0.90
CA GLY A 156 0.49 -6.02 0.45
C GLY A 156 0.23 -7.21 1.37
N LEU A 157 -0.57 -8.16 0.88
CA LEU A 157 -0.97 -9.38 1.58
C LEU A 157 -0.05 -10.54 1.21
N TYR A 158 0.63 -11.10 2.20
CA TYR A 158 1.51 -12.24 2.05
C TYR A 158 0.86 -13.53 2.54
N ASN A 159 1.12 -14.62 1.83
CA ASN A 159 0.86 -15.98 2.29
C ASN A 159 2.12 -16.58 2.89
N THR A 160 1.95 -17.42 3.91
CA THR A 160 3.04 -18.10 4.59
C THR A 160 3.04 -19.59 4.32
N TYR A 161 4.21 -20.14 3.99
CA TYR A 161 4.47 -21.57 3.95
C TYR A 161 5.73 -21.90 4.73
N VAL A 162 5.76 -23.08 5.35
CA VAL A 162 6.96 -23.63 5.97
C VAL A 162 7.26 -24.96 5.29
N THR A 163 8.46 -25.08 4.75
CA THR A 163 8.93 -26.27 4.03
C THR A 163 10.06 -26.93 4.78
N VAL A 164 9.83 -28.14 5.27
CA VAL A 164 10.87 -29.00 5.81
C VAL A 164 11.62 -29.66 4.65
N ILE A 165 12.94 -29.57 4.68
CA ILE A 165 13.82 -30.23 3.72
C ILE A 165 14.21 -31.58 4.30
N THR A 166 13.88 -32.65 3.59
CA THR A 166 14.19 -34.03 3.97
C THR A 166 15.06 -34.68 2.90
N ASN A 167 15.64 -35.84 3.21
CA ASN A 167 16.41 -36.61 2.24
C ASN A 167 15.58 -37.07 1.02
N ALA A 168 14.25 -37.14 1.15
CA ALA A 168 13.35 -37.58 0.08
C ALA A 168 12.80 -36.42 -0.78
N GLY A 169 12.96 -35.17 -0.34
CA GLY A 169 12.31 -34.03 -0.97
C GLY A 169 11.91 -32.94 0.01
N LYS A 170 11.16 -31.98 -0.52
CA LYS A 170 10.56 -30.87 0.22
C LYS A 170 9.16 -31.26 0.69
N GLN A 171 8.91 -31.13 1.99
CA GLN A 171 7.59 -31.29 2.59
C GLN A 171 7.10 -29.93 3.09
N ARG A 172 6.11 -29.36 2.41
CA ARG A 172 5.56 -28.03 2.65
C ARG A 172 4.27 -28.12 3.47
N SER A 173 4.07 -27.15 4.36
CA SER A 173 2.81 -26.98 5.09
C SER A 173 1.64 -26.79 4.12
N GLN A 174 0.44 -27.20 4.52
CA GLN A 174 -0.76 -26.92 3.74
C GLN A 174 -1.03 -25.42 3.67
N ARG A 175 -1.76 -24.98 2.64
CA ARG A 175 -2.21 -23.59 2.51
C ARG A 175 -3.14 -23.25 3.69
N ASN A 176 -2.75 -22.28 4.52
CA ASN A 176 -3.56 -21.81 5.63
C ASN A 176 -3.84 -20.29 5.57
N PRO A 177 -5.05 -19.83 5.23
CA PRO A 177 -5.39 -18.41 5.19
C PRO A 177 -5.28 -17.67 6.53
N THR A 178 -5.25 -18.38 7.66
CA THR A 178 -5.09 -17.74 8.98
C THR A 178 -3.67 -17.27 9.24
N THR A 179 -2.68 -17.74 8.46
CA THR A 179 -1.28 -17.30 8.55
C THR A 179 -0.93 -16.23 7.52
N ASP A 180 -1.92 -15.73 6.79
CA ASP A 180 -1.74 -14.59 5.91
C ASP A 180 -1.60 -13.31 6.73
N PHE A 181 -0.74 -12.42 6.27
CA PHE A 181 -0.48 -11.17 6.98
C PHE A 181 -0.23 -10.03 6.00
N TYR A 182 -0.60 -8.83 6.41
CA TYR A 182 -0.28 -7.62 5.67
C TYR A 182 1.07 -7.05 6.09
N VAL A 183 1.80 -6.55 5.12
CA VAL A 183 2.97 -5.70 5.36
C VAL A 183 2.66 -4.30 4.86
N LEU A 184 2.85 -3.30 5.72
CA LEU A 184 2.64 -1.88 5.45
C LEU A 184 3.97 -1.10 5.42
N PHE A 185 3.91 0.14 4.95
CA PHE A 185 5.02 1.10 5.11
C PHE A 185 5.30 1.38 6.59
N ASN A 186 6.56 1.71 6.90
CA ASN A 186 7.01 1.90 8.28
C ASN A 186 7.62 3.29 8.57
N PRO A 187 6.81 4.24 9.05
CA PRO A 187 7.29 5.52 9.54
C PRO A 187 8.23 5.45 10.74
N TRP A 188 8.29 4.31 11.44
CA TRP A 188 9.17 4.11 12.60
C TRP A 188 10.54 3.51 12.24
N ALA A 189 10.69 2.90 11.07
CA ALA A 189 11.95 2.29 10.66
C ALA A 189 12.85 3.31 9.93
N GLN A 190 14.01 3.63 10.50
CA GLN A 190 14.94 4.62 9.94
C GLN A 190 15.36 4.36 8.49
N LYS A 191 15.41 3.08 8.10
CA LYS A 191 15.78 2.64 6.75
C LYS A 191 14.60 2.70 5.75
N ASP A 192 13.38 2.91 6.22
CA ASP A 192 12.23 3.06 5.33
C ASP A 192 12.27 4.42 4.61
N GLN A 193 11.76 4.42 3.38
CA GLN A 193 11.55 5.60 2.56
C GLN A 193 10.61 6.62 3.23
N VAL A 194 9.68 6.16 4.08
CA VAL A 194 8.71 7.04 4.75
C VAL A 194 9.02 7.31 6.22
N TYR A 195 10.26 7.06 6.64
CA TYR A 195 10.69 7.32 8.01
C TYR A 195 10.45 8.77 8.43
N LEU A 196 9.66 8.94 9.50
CA LEU A 196 9.39 10.23 10.10
C LEU A 196 9.95 10.24 11.53
N LYS A 197 10.89 11.13 11.79
CA LYS A 197 11.69 11.10 13.03
C LYS A 197 10.88 11.44 14.28
N ASN A 198 9.95 12.39 14.15
CA ASN A 198 9.20 12.93 15.29
C ASN A 198 8.02 11.99 15.64
N GLU A 199 7.89 11.63 16.91
CA GLU A 199 6.81 10.74 17.37
C GLU A 199 5.43 11.39 17.29
N GLU A 200 5.29 12.65 17.70
CA GLU A 200 4.02 13.39 17.64
C GLU A 200 3.55 13.54 16.19
N GLU A 201 4.47 13.77 15.25
CA GLU A 201 4.14 13.80 13.82
C GLU A 201 3.70 12.43 13.30
N ARG A 202 4.24 11.32 13.80
CA ARG A 202 3.75 9.97 13.45
C ARG A 202 2.36 9.72 14.02
N GLN A 203 2.10 10.18 15.25
CA GLN A 203 0.77 10.10 15.84
C GLN A 203 -0.23 10.89 14.98
N GLU A 204 0.09 12.12 14.58
CA GLU A 204 -0.82 12.96 13.78
C GLU A 204 -0.96 12.48 12.34
N TYR A 205 0.14 12.23 11.63
CA TYR A 205 0.12 12.03 10.18
C TYR A 205 -0.08 10.58 9.75
N VAL A 206 -0.13 9.64 10.69
CA VAL A 206 -0.34 8.20 10.42
C VAL A 206 -1.47 7.64 11.27
N LEU A 207 -1.44 7.87 12.59
CA LEU A 207 -2.34 7.20 13.53
C LEU A 207 -3.61 7.99 13.84
N ASN A 208 -3.65 9.30 13.64
CA ASN A 208 -4.88 10.06 13.82
C ASN A 208 -5.86 9.73 12.68
N ASP A 209 -7.03 9.19 13.04
CA ASP A 209 -8.06 8.75 12.10
C ASP A 209 -9.19 9.75 11.89
N VAL A 210 -9.05 10.93 12.49
CA VAL A 210 -9.88 12.10 12.25
C VAL A 210 -9.01 13.29 11.88
N GLY A 211 -9.59 14.28 11.20
CA GLY A 211 -8.89 15.49 10.83
C GLY A 211 -9.83 16.66 10.61
N MET A 212 -9.26 17.81 10.32
CA MET A 212 -9.98 19.01 9.93
C MET A 212 -9.58 19.39 8.51
N ILE A 213 -10.56 19.63 7.65
CA ILE A 213 -10.34 20.19 6.31
C ILE A 213 -10.83 21.63 6.34
N TYR A 214 -9.93 22.57 6.09
CA TYR A 214 -10.25 23.99 6.01
C TYR A 214 -10.89 24.32 4.66
N ASN A 215 -11.84 25.24 4.67
CA ASN A 215 -12.59 25.67 3.48
C ASN A 215 -13.04 27.12 3.64
N GLY A 216 -13.98 27.57 2.81
CA GLY A 216 -14.52 28.93 2.85
C GLY A 216 -13.66 29.90 2.04
N ASP A 217 -13.48 31.11 2.57
CA ASP A 217 -12.70 32.17 1.94
C ASP A 217 -11.53 32.57 2.84
N TYR A 218 -10.48 33.20 2.29
CA TYR A 218 -9.33 33.64 3.08
C TYR A 218 -9.70 34.65 4.19
N ASN A 219 -10.76 35.45 3.99
CA ASN A 219 -11.27 36.36 5.01
C ASN A 219 -12.26 35.70 5.99
N ASN A 220 -12.75 34.50 5.67
CA ASN A 220 -13.73 33.79 6.48
C ASN A 220 -13.45 32.28 6.40
N ILE A 221 -12.38 31.87 7.09
CA ILE A 221 -11.91 30.49 7.11
C ILE A 221 -12.94 29.61 7.82
N GLY A 222 -13.57 28.74 7.03
CA GLY A 222 -14.37 27.64 7.53
C GLY A 222 -13.52 26.42 7.84
N SER A 223 -14.10 25.50 8.60
CA SER A 223 -13.49 24.19 8.82
C SER A 223 -14.56 23.11 8.90
N ARG A 224 -14.21 21.92 8.42
CA ARG A 224 -15.07 20.74 8.44
C ARG A 224 -14.32 19.57 9.07
N PRO A 225 -14.87 18.92 10.11
CA PRO A 225 -14.30 17.67 10.59
C PRO A 225 -14.45 16.58 9.52
N TRP A 226 -13.43 15.75 9.37
CA TRP A 226 -13.41 14.64 8.45
C TRP A 226 -12.97 13.36 9.16
N ASN A 227 -13.78 12.32 9.05
CA ASN A 227 -13.43 10.99 9.53
C ASN A 227 -12.62 10.26 8.46
N TYR A 228 -11.30 10.22 8.60
CA TYR A 228 -10.45 9.42 7.71
C TYR A 228 -10.74 7.93 7.90
N GLY A 229 -10.84 7.48 9.15
CA GLY A 229 -11.27 6.14 9.53
C GLY A 229 -10.43 5.01 8.92
N GLN A 230 -9.13 5.21 8.71
CA GLN A 230 -8.23 4.25 8.06
C GLN A 230 -8.15 2.87 8.73
N PHE A 231 -8.57 2.78 10.00
CA PHE A 231 -8.59 1.56 10.78
C PHE A 231 -9.96 0.87 10.83
N GLN A 232 -10.99 1.43 10.21
CA GLN A 232 -12.31 0.79 10.15
C GLN A 232 -12.28 -0.47 9.28
N SER A 233 -13.24 -1.37 9.53
CA SER A 233 -13.34 -2.64 8.82
C SER A 233 -13.49 -2.40 7.30
N GLY A 234 -12.77 -3.19 6.50
CA GLY A 234 -12.82 -3.13 5.04
C GLY A 234 -11.92 -2.08 4.39
N ILE A 235 -11.41 -1.10 5.14
CA ILE A 235 -10.66 0.02 4.57
C ILE A 235 -9.26 -0.39 4.08
N LEU A 236 -8.56 -1.23 4.83
CA LEU A 236 -7.27 -1.77 4.37
C LEU A 236 -7.46 -2.63 3.12
N GLU A 237 -8.47 -3.48 3.09
CA GLU A 237 -8.82 -4.29 1.94
C GLU A 237 -9.18 -3.41 0.73
N ALA A 238 -9.95 -2.34 0.93
CA ALA A 238 -10.27 -1.36 -0.12
C ALA A 238 -9.02 -0.67 -0.67
N CYS A 239 -8.06 -0.30 0.19
CA CYS A 239 -6.81 0.32 -0.25
C CYS A 239 -5.94 -0.64 -1.08
N ILE A 240 -5.85 -1.90 -0.67
CA ILE A 240 -5.14 -2.92 -1.47
C ILE A 240 -5.89 -3.19 -2.78
N PHE A 241 -7.23 -3.22 -2.75
CA PHE A 241 -8.07 -3.38 -3.92
C PHE A 241 -7.89 -2.24 -4.94
N ILE A 242 -7.78 -0.98 -4.50
CA ILE A 242 -7.51 0.16 -5.39
C ILE A 242 -6.23 -0.06 -6.22
N LEU A 243 -5.17 -0.58 -5.58
CA LEU A 243 -3.91 -0.89 -6.27
C LEU A 243 -4.04 -2.09 -7.22
N ASP A 244 -4.82 -3.11 -6.84
CA ASP A 244 -5.09 -4.29 -7.67
C ASP A 244 -5.96 -3.94 -8.89
N PHE A 245 -7.04 -3.20 -8.68
CA PHE A 245 -7.98 -2.73 -9.70
C PHE A 245 -7.28 -1.79 -10.69
N GLY A 246 -6.43 -0.89 -10.18
CA GLY A 246 -5.55 -0.07 -11.01
C GLY A 246 -4.45 -0.86 -11.74
N LYS A 247 -4.39 -2.18 -11.59
CA LYS A 247 -3.40 -3.06 -12.24
C LYS A 247 -1.97 -2.68 -11.91
N MET A 248 -1.70 -2.21 -10.68
CA MET A 248 -0.35 -1.86 -10.25
C MET A 248 0.50 -3.14 -10.08
N PRO A 249 1.63 -3.27 -10.81
CA PRO A 249 2.56 -4.38 -10.61
C PRO A 249 3.02 -4.51 -9.16
N LEU A 250 2.97 -5.72 -8.60
CA LEU A 250 3.34 -5.96 -7.20
C LEU A 250 4.77 -5.52 -6.89
N GLN A 251 5.70 -5.76 -7.81
CA GLN A 251 7.11 -5.37 -7.68
C GLN A 251 7.35 -3.85 -7.57
N TYR A 252 6.35 -3.01 -7.82
CA TYR A 252 6.43 -1.56 -7.69
C TYR A 252 5.80 -1.04 -6.40
N ARG A 253 5.15 -1.92 -5.63
CA ARG A 253 4.55 -1.56 -4.34
C ARG A 253 5.57 -1.58 -3.20
N ASP A 254 6.85 -1.77 -3.51
CA ASP A 254 7.97 -1.54 -2.61
C ASP A 254 8.41 -0.07 -2.54
N ASP A 255 7.98 0.75 -3.51
CA ASP A 255 8.35 2.16 -3.65
C ASP A 255 7.15 3.08 -3.38
N ALA A 256 7.25 3.88 -2.33
CA ALA A 256 6.20 4.80 -1.91
C ALA A 256 5.87 5.84 -2.99
N ILE A 257 6.85 6.31 -3.79
CA ILE A 257 6.61 7.27 -4.87
C ILE A 257 5.67 6.65 -5.91
N LYS A 258 5.95 5.41 -6.31
CA LYS A 258 5.12 4.70 -7.31
C LYS A 258 3.72 4.40 -6.78
N VAL A 259 3.61 3.99 -5.50
CA VAL A 259 2.32 3.75 -4.85
C VAL A 259 1.50 5.03 -4.80
N VAL A 260 2.09 6.13 -4.32
CA VAL A 260 1.44 7.45 -4.22
C VAL A 260 0.96 7.89 -5.60
N ARG A 261 1.83 7.85 -6.62
CA ARG A 261 1.48 8.24 -8.01
C ARG A 261 0.30 7.45 -8.55
N LYS A 262 0.34 6.12 -8.41
CA LYS A 262 -0.73 5.27 -8.94
C LYS A 262 -2.03 5.49 -8.16
N ALA A 263 -1.95 5.57 -6.84
CA ALA A 263 -3.10 5.80 -6.00
C ALA A 263 -3.78 7.14 -6.30
N SER A 264 -3.01 8.23 -6.42
CA SER A 264 -3.58 9.55 -6.73
C SER A 264 -4.34 9.56 -8.07
N ALA A 265 -3.89 8.79 -9.06
CA ALA A 265 -4.61 8.62 -10.33
C ALA A 265 -5.88 7.76 -10.14
N MET A 266 -5.80 6.69 -9.34
CA MET A 266 -6.95 5.81 -9.07
C MET A 266 -8.01 6.43 -8.16
N ILE A 267 -7.73 7.54 -7.49
CA ILE A 267 -8.72 8.22 -6.63
C ILE A 267 -9.78 8.93 -7.48
N ASN A 268 -9.45 9.39 -8.69
CA ASN A 268 -10.40 9.96 -9.63
C ASN A 268 -10.80 8.97 -10.73
N SER A 269 -12.02 9.09 -11.25
CA SER A 269 -12.57 8.11 -12.18
C SER A 269 -12.31 8.38 -13.67
N LEU A 270 -11.82 9.56 -14.05
CA LEU A 270 -11.84 10.02 -15.45
C LEU A 270 -11.10 9.12 -16.44
N ASP A 271 -9.98 8.52 -16.02
CA ASP A 271 -9.12 7.72 -16.91
C ASP A 271 -9.19 6.20 -16.67
N ASP A 272 -9.33 5.77 -15.41
CA ASP A 272 -9.05 4.39 -14.97
C ASP A 272 -10.21 3.77 -14.13
N ASP A 273 -11.44 4.27 -14.22
CA ASP A 273 -12.60 3.83 -13.39
C ASP A 273 -12.26 3.84 -11.87
N GLY A 274 -11.56 4.89 -11.45
CA GLY A 274 -11.14 5.13 -10.08
C GLY A 274 -12.27 5.43 -9.09
N VAL A 275 -11.90 5.72 -7.85
CA VAL A 275 -12.80 5.69 -6.68
C VAL A 275 -13.96 6.68 -6.77
N LEU A 276 -13.70 7.91 -7.22
CA LEU A 276 -14.65 9.02 -7.12
C LEU A 276 -14.91 9.68 -8.47
N GLU A 277 -16.20 9.90 -8.76
CA GLU A 277 -16.64 10.72 -9.87
C GLU A 277 -16.89 12.17 -9.42
N GLY A 278 -16.24 13.10 -10.10
CA GLY A 278 -16.31 14.52 -9.76
C GLY A 278 -17.56 15.18 -10.32
N SER A 279 -18.19 16.07 -9.54
CA SER A 279 -19.24 16.95 -10.06
C SER A 279 -19.21 18.33 -9.40
N TRP A 280 -19.24 19.36 -10.25
CA TRP A 280 -19.37 20.76 -9.88
C TRP A 280 -20.69 21.37 -10.37
N SER A 281 -21.62 20.54 -10.85
CA SER A 281 -23.01 20.97 -11.05
C SER A 281 -23.72 21.14 -9.71
N ASP A 282 -24.84 21.84 -9.70
CA ASP A 282 -25.77 21.87 -8.57
C ASP A 282 -26.81 20.73 -8.62
N ASP A 283 -26.61 19.73 -9.49
CA ASP A 283 -27.48 18.57 -9.66
C ASP A 283 -26.75 17.28 -9.26
N PHE A 284 -27.16 16.71 -8.13
CA PHE A 284 -26.61 15.48 -7.56
C PHE A 284 -27.64 14.34 -7.52
N MET A 285 -28.70 14.38 -8.34
CA MET A 285 -29.82 13.41 -8.27
C MET A 285 -29.42 11.93 -8.41
N LEU A 286 -28.27 11.65 -9.02
CA LEU A 286 -27.75 10.29 -9.25
C LEU A 286 -26.71 9.84 -8.21
N GLY A 287 -26.51 10.59 -7.12
CA GLY A 287 -25.51 10.25 -6.11
C GLY A 287 -25.61 11.10 -4.84
N THR A 288 -24.50 11.18 -4.12
CA THR A 288 -24.40 11.96 -2.89
C THR A 288 -23.76 13.30 -3.17
N ALA A 289 -24.38 14.39 -2.71
CA ALA A 289 -23.80 15.72 -2.83
C ALA A 289 -22.42 15.79 -2.14
N PRO A 290 -21.38 16.39 -2.74
CA PRO A 290 -20.03 16.45 -2.15
C PRO A 290 -19.99 17.05 -0.73
N THR A 291 -20.93 17.94 -0.42
CA THR A 291 -21.08 18.59 0.89
C THR A 291 -21.76 17.72 1.95
N ALA A 292 -22.37 16.59 1.59
CA ALA A 292 -23.01 15.65 2.51
C ALA A 292 -22.00 14.65 3.12
N TRP A 293 -20.86 14.42 2.46
CA TRP A 293 -19.83 13.52 2.99
C TRP A 293 -19.21 14.06 4.28
N THR A 294 -19.02 13.15 5.24
CA THR A 294 -18.44 13.41 6.57
C THR A 294 -17.14 12.63 6.80
N GLY A 295 -16.74 11.78 5.86
CA GLY A 295 -15.57 10.92 5.98
C GLY A 295 -15.38 10.00 4.78
N SER A 296 -14.27 9.28 4.78
CA SER A 296 -13.85 8.42 3.66
C SER A 296 -14.38 7.00 3.74
N VAL A 297 -14.86 6.57 4.92
CA VAL A 297 -15.18 5.17 5.23
C VAL A 297 -16.30 4.62 4.37
N GLU A 298 -17.39 5.38 4.22
CA GLU A 298 -18.54 4.98 3.41
C GLU A 298 -18.16 4.87 1.93
N ILE A 299 -17.45 5.87 1.42
CA ILE A 299 -16.98 5.93 0.02
C ILE A 299 -16.11 4.71 -0.32
N LEU A 300 -15.07 4.44 0.47
CA LEU A 300 -14.13 3.35 0.19
C LEU A 300 -14.78 1.97 0.30
N ASN A 301 -15.66 1.78 1.29
CA ASN A 301 -16.40 0.53 1.42
C ASN A 301 -17.39 0.33 0.26
N GLN A 302 -18.08 1.39 -0.18
CA GLN A 302 -18.95 1.33 -1.34
C GLN A 302 -18.16 0.90 -2.59
N TYR A 303 -17.09 1.62 -2.95
CA TYR A 303 -16.24 1.30 -4.10
C TYR A 303 -15.75 -0.16 -4.08
N TYR A 304 -15.30 -0.64 -2.90
CA TYR A 304 -14.80 -2.00 -2.74
C TYR A 304 -15.90 -3.07 -2.86
N SER A 305 -17.04 -2.83 -2.22
CA SER A 305 -18.19 -3.76 -2.24
C SER A 305 -18.83 -3.86 -3.64
N GLU A 306 -18.87 -2.76 -4.37
CA GLU A 306 -19.40 -2.66 -5.73
C GLU A 306 -18.37 -3.01 -6.81
N ARG A 307 -17.20 -3.56 -6.42
CA ARG A 307 -16.18 -4.10 -7.33
C ARG A 307 -15.60 -3.06 -8.29
N GLY A 308 -15.40 -1.84 -7.80
CA GLY A 308 -14.72 -0.78 -8.53
C GLY A 308 -15.64 0.13 -9.32
N VAL A 309 -16.94 0.14 -9.03
CA VAL A 309 -17.87 1.15 -9.58
C VAL A 309 -17.58 2.51 -8.91
N PRO A 310 -17.29 3.59 -9.67
CA PRO A 310 -17.01 4.91 -9.10
C PRO A 310 -18.15 5.45 -8.24
N VAL A 311 -17.80 6.04 -7.10
CA VAL A 311 -18.74 6.61 -6.14
C VAL A 311 -19.01 8.07 -6.49
N LYS A 312 -20.30 8.42 -6.55
CA LYS A 312 -20.80 9.76 -6.92
C LYS A 312 -21.26 10.52 -5.67
N PHE A 313 -20.91 11.78 -5.44
CA PHE A 313 -19.99 12.65 -6.19
C PHE A 313 -18.90 13.23 -5.29
N ALA A 314 -17.86 13.81 -5.90
CA ALA A 314 -16.74 14.43 -5.21
C ALA A 314 -16.40 15.83 -5.73
N GLN A 315 -15.78 16.61 -4.86
CA GLN A 315 -15.02 17.83 -5.16
C GLN A 315 -13.66 17.74 -4.42
N CYS A 316 -12.80 18.75 -4.58
CA CYS A 316 -11.39 18.70 -4.16
C CYS A 316 -11.17 18.21 -2.71
N TRP A 317 -11.96 18.67 -1.74
CA TRP A 317 -11.81 18.22 -0.34
C TRP A 317 -12.23 16.76 -0.12
N VAL A 318 -13.18 16.24 -0.90
CA VAL A 318 -13.59 14.82 -0.84
C VAL A 318 -12.47 13.96 -1.41
N TYR A 319 -11.91 14.35 -2.56
CA TYR A 319 -10.74 13.72 -3.16
C TYR A 319 -9.55 13.69 -2.18
N ALA A 320 -9.23 14.84 -1.58
CA ALA A 320 -8.12 14.94 -0.64
C ALA A 320 -8.38 14.14 0.64
N GLY A 321 -9.62 14.11 1.14
CA GLY A 321 -10.01 13.33 2.31
C GLY A 321 -9.88 11.82 2.09
N VAL A 322 -10.39 11.31 0.97
CA VAL A 322 -10.30 9.89 0.61
C VAL A 322 -8.85 9.49 0.31
N PHE A 323 -8.10 10.33 -0.40
CA PHE A 323 -6.70 10.02 -0.67
C PHE A 323 -5.84 10.05 0.60
N ASN A 324 -6.12 10.96 1.54
CA ASN A 324 -5.44 10.97 2.85
C ASN A 324 -5.70 9.68 3.63
N THR A 325 -6.93 9.17 3.62
CA THR A 325 -7.27 7.87 4.21
C THR A 325 -6.46 6.75 3.57
N PHE A 326 -6.38 6.70 2.23
CA PHE A 326 -5.58 5.70 1.53
C PHE A 326 -4.11 5.73 1.96
N LEU A 327 -3.51 6.93 2.00
CA LEU A 327 -2.11 7.13 2.38
C LEU A 327 -1.86 6.66 3.82
N ARG A 328 -2.64 7.16 4.79
CA ARG A 328 -2.50 6.79 6.21
C ARG A 328 -2.75 5.31 6.45
N CYS A 329 -3.74 4.72 5.77
CA CYS A 329 -4.07 3.30 5.87
C CYS A 329 -2.89 2.39 5.50
N LEU A 330 -2.12 2.75 4.47
CA LEU A 330 -0.92 1.99 4.06
C LEU A 330 0.34 2.35 4.86
N GLY A 331 0.25 3.29 5.81
CA GLY A 331 1.37 3.73 6.64
C GLY A 331 2.23 4.84 6.04
N LEU A 332 1.70 5.59 5.06
CA LEU A 332 2.36 6.76 4.49
C LEU A 332 1.96 8.00 5.34
N PRO A 333 2.91 8.74 5.94
CA PRO A 333 2.56 9.96 6.67
C PRO A 333 2.00 11.01 5.72
N ALA A 334 0.77 11.46 5.97
CA ALA A 334 0.04 12.33 5.07
C ALA A 334 -0.83 13.37 5.79
N ARG A 335 -1.04 14.51 5.12
CA ARG A 335 -1.94 15.59 5.56
C ARG A 335 -2.69 16.22 4.38
N VAL A 336 -3.85 16.79 4.68
CA VAL A 336 -4.64 17.59 3.72
C VAL A 336 -4.23 19.05 3.86
N ILE A 337 -4.01 19.72 2.74
CA ILE A 337 -3.67 21.15 2.65
C ILE A 337 -4.80 21.88 1.94
N THR A 338 -5.15 23.06 2.44
CA THR A 338 -6.07 23.99 1.80
C THR A 338 -5.28 25.22 1.35
N ASN A 339 -5.42 25.56 0.07
CA ASN A 339 -4.90 26.81 -0.49
C ASN A 339 -6.05 27.74 -0.85
N TYR A 340 -6.02 28.96 -0.34
CA TYR A 340 -7.02 29.97 -0.63
C TYR A 340 -6.61 30.81 -1.83
N CYS A 341 -7.60 31.29 -2.60
CA CYS A 341 -7.37 32.01 -3.85
C CYS A 341 -6.49 31.18 -4.81
N SER A 342 -6.83 29.89 -4.96
CA SER A 342 -6.02 28.96 -5.74
C SER A 342 -6.23 29.21 -7.22
N ALA A 343 -5.19 29.69 -7.89
CA ALA A 343 -5.18 29.77 -9.35
C ALA A 343 -5.35 28.37 -9.95
N HIS A 344 -6.29 28.25 -10.87
CA HIS A 344 -6.42 27.11 -11.77
C HIS A 344 -6.03 27.57 -13.15
N ASP A 345 -4.72 27.47 -13.40
CA ASP A 345 -4.08 27.82 -14.67
C ASP A 345 -4.36 26.72 -15.69
N ASN A 346 -4.90 27.11 -16.82
CA ASN A 346 -5.29 26.19 -17.89
C ASN A 346 -4.18 25.98 -18.94
N ASN A 347 -3.04 26.66 -18.83
CA ASN A 347 -2.01 26.71 -19.88
C ASN A 347 -0.58 26.40 -19.40
N GLY A 348 -0.38 26.06 -18.13
CA GLY A 348 0.93 25.71 -17.56
C GLY A 348 1.94 26.86 -17.57
N ASN A 349 1.46 28.11 -17.69
CA ASN A 349 2.30 29.30 -17.60
C ASN A 349 2.08 29.91 -16.21
N LEU A 350 3.13 30.40 -15.55
CA LEU A 350 3.04 30.89 -14.16
C LEU A 350 2.28 32.23 -14.04
N GLN A 351 1.28 32.50 -14.90
CA GLN A 351 0.47 33.70 -14.97
C GLN A 351 -1.01 33.31 -15.09
N THR A 352 -1.88 34.04 -14.38
CA THR A 352 -3.33 33.89 -14.49
C THR A 352 -3.87 35.03 -15.33
N ASN A 353 -4.48 34.72 -16.47
CA ASN A 353 -5.03 35.71 -17.38
C ASN A 353 -6.53 35.91 -17.10
N ILE A 354 -6.88 37.11 -16.64
CA ILE A 354 -8.27 37.51 -16.37
C ILE A 354 -8.67 38.51 -17.45
N VAL A 355 -9.58 38.10 -18.33
CA VAL A 355 -10.11 38.92 -19.42
C VAL A 355 -11.46 39.48 -18.99
N LEU A 356 -11.57 40.81 -19.02
CA LEU A 356 -12.81 41.51 -18.69
C LEU A 356 -13.39 42.11 -19.97
N ASP A 357 -14.71 42.02 -20.12
CA ASP A 357 -15.47 42.73 -21.13
C ASP A 357 -15.46 44.25 -20.88
N GLU A 358 -15.88 45.05 -21.86
CA GLU A 358 -15.90 46.52 -21.76
C GLU A 358 -16.74 47.04 -20.58
N ASP A 359 -17.73 46.26 -20.11
CA ASP A 359 -18.57 46.59 -18.95
C ASP A 359 -17.97 46.15 -17.60
N GLY A 360 -16.78 45.54 -17.62
CA GLY A 360 -16.07 45.03 -16.45
C GLY A 360 -16.51 43.65 -15.99
N SER A 361 -17.41 42.97 -16.71
CA SER A 361 -17.77 41.58 -16.44
C SER A 361 -16.67 40.61 -16.90
N LEU A 362 -16.59 39.44 -16.26
CA LEU A 362 -15.57 38.44 -16.56
C LEU A 362 -15.94 37.64 -17.80
N ASP A 363 -15.07 37.61 -18.81
CA ASP A 363 -15.19 36.68 -19.92
C ASP A 363 -14.75 35.29 -19.45
N THR A 364 -15.73 34.47 -19.07
CA THR A 364 -15.53 33.11 -18.56
C THR A 364 -15.09 32.11 -19.61
N GLN A 365 -15.10 32.46 -20.90
CA GLN A 365 -14.63 31.57 -21.98
C GLN A 365 -13.12 31.64 -22.18
N VAL A 366 -12.50 32.79 -21.86
CA VAL A 366 -11.09 33.06 -22.13
C VAL A 366 -10.27 33.22 -20.84
N SER A 367 -10.92 33.57 -19.72
CA SER A 367 -10.23 33.78 -18.45
C SER A 367 -9.89 32.47 -17.74
N ASP A 368 -8.72 32.46 -17.10
CA ASP A 368 -8.41 31.47 -16.08
C ASP A 368 -9.32 31.66 -14.86
N THR A 369 -9.53 30.58 -14.10
CA THR A 369 -10.40 30.64 -12.91
C THR A 369 -9.57 30.64 -11.64
N ILE A 370 -10.02 31.42 -10.65
CA ILE A 370 -9.45 31.41 -9.31
C ILE A 370 -10.48 30.76 -8.40
N TRP A 371 -10.13 29.62 -7.83
CA TRP A 371 -10.97 28.93 -6.85
C TRP A 371 -10.86 29.63 -5.51
N ASN A 372 -11.99 29.81 -4.83
CA ASN A 372 -12.02 30.37 -3.47
C ASN A 372 -11.06 29.61 -2.54
N PHE A 373 -11.08 28.29 -2.64
CA PHE A 373 -10.08 27.41 -2.07
C PHE A 373 -9.92 26.14 -2.92
N HIS A 374 -8.76 25.50 -2.80
CA HIS A 374 -8.49 24.19 -3.36
C HIS A 374 -7.79 23.30 -2.33
N CYS A 375 -8.06 22.00 -2.36
CA CYS A 375 -7.50 21.05 -1.42
C CYS A 375 -6.68 19.98 -2.14
N TRP A 376 -5.51 19.67 -1.61
CA TRP A 376 -4.64 18.57 -2.04
C TRP A 376 -4.02 17.86 -0.84
N ASN A 377 -3.15 16.89 -1.11
CA ASN A 377 -2.42 16.16 -0.07
C ASN A 377 -0.93 16.46 -0.10
N GLU A 378 -0.33 16.43 1.07
CA GLU A 378 1.12 16.28 1.19
C GLU A 378 1.45 14.92 1.81
N VAL A 379 2.46 14.25 1.26
CA VAL A 379 2.98 12.97 1.76
C VAL A 379 4.47 13.09 2.09
N PHE A 380 4.89 12.59 3.25
CA PHE A 380 6.29 12.68 3.67
C PHE A 380 7.10 11.52 3.08
N LEU A 381 8.04 11.82 2.18
CA LEU A 381 8.84 10.82 1.47
C LEU A 381 10.32 11.21 1.43
N LYS A 382 11.20 10.21 1.59
CA LYS A 382 12.57 10.29 1.07
C LYS A 382 12.55 10.09 -0.44
N ARG A 383 13.25 10.98 -1.15
CA ARG A 383 13.31 10.99 -2.61
C ARG A 383 14.67 10.49 -3.08
N HIS A 384 14.77 9.18 -3.33
CA HIS A 384 16.00 8.55 -3.81
C HIS A 384 16.26 8.78 -5.31
N ASP A 385 15.25 9.27 -6.03
CA ASP A 385 15.25 9.55 -7.47
C ASP A 385 15.75 10.96 -7.82
N ILE A 386 15.81 11.86 -6.83
CA ILE A 386 16.31 13.25 -6.96
C ILE A 386 17.24 13.57 -5.78
N PRO A 387 17.93 14.73 -5.76
CA PRO A 387 18.83 15.08 -4.66
C PRO A 387 18.13 15.06 -3.28
N GLU A 388 18.85 14.60 -2.26
CA GLU A 388 18.27 14.30 -0.93
C GLU A 388 17.59 15.50 -0.27
N ASN A 389 18.04 16.72 -0.55
CA ASN A 389 17.46 17.96 -0.05
C ASN A 389 16.03 18.25 -0.53
N PHE A 390 15.53 17.50 -1.52
CA PHE A 390 14.12 17.55 -1.97
C PHE A 390 13.24 16.47 -1.31
N SER A 391 13.79 15.70 -0.37
CA SER A 391 13.01 14.83 0.52
C SER A 391 12.18 15.65 1.50
N GLY A 392 11.09 15.05 2.00
CA GLY A 392 10.17 15.70 2.93
C GLY A 392 8.74 15.64 2.39
N TRP A 393 7.95 16.68 2.67
CA TRP A 393 6.58 16.79 2.19
C TRP A 393 6.52 16.97 0.67
N GLN A 394 5.81 16.08 -0.01
CA GLN A 394 5.59 16.09 -1.45
C GLN A 394 4.13 16.42 -1.72
N VAL A 395 3.88 17.41 -2.58
CA VAL A 395 2.52 17.78 -3.00
C VAL A 395 1.99 16.77 -4.00
N VAL A 396 0.77 16.29 -3.75
CA VAL A 396 0.06 15.35 -4.62
C VAL A 396 -1.42 15.72 -4.64
N ASP A 397 -1.94 15.96 -5.83
CA ASP A 397 -3.34 16.35 -6.02
C ASP A 397 -4.10 15.30 -6.83
N SER A 398 -5.07 14.64 -6.20
CA SER A 398 -5.93 13.65 -6.87
C SER A 398 -7.14 14.27 -7.59
N THR A 399 -7.37 15.57 -7.44
CA THR A 399 -8.42 16.30 -8.15
C THR A 399 -8.01 16.46 -9.62
N PRO A 400 -8.84 16.06 -10.59
CA PRO A 400 -8.53 16.31 -11.99
C PRO A 400 -8.46 17.82 -12.29
N GLN A 401 -7.37 18.26 -12.90
CA GLN A 401 -7.17 19.63 -13.39
C GLN A 401 -6.78 19.61 -14.88
N GLU A 402 -5.48 19.44 -15.17
CA GLU A 402 -4.91 19.48 -16.54
C GLU A 402 -4.17 18.18 -16.93
N ILE A 403 -4.11 17.91 -18.24
CA ILE A 403 -3.50 16.69 -18.81
C ILE A 403 -1.96 16.78 -18.72
N SER A 404 -1.31 15.84 -18.03
CA SER A 404 0.15 15.67 -18.10
C SER A 404 0.53 14.48 -18.98
N GLU A 405 1.31 14.74 -20.03
CA GLU A 405 1.90 13.73 -20.95
C GLU A 405 0.93 12.57 -21.33
N ALA A 406 -0.24 12.95 -21.84
CA ALA A 406 -1.29 12.07 -22.39
C ALA A 406 -2.17 11.28 -21.39
N ARG A 407 -2.18 11.64 -20.10
CA ARG A 407 -3.21 11.26 -19.10
C ARG A 407 -3.45 12.40 -18.10
N LEU A 408 -4.60 12.46 -17.43
CA LEU A 408 -4.81 13.38 -16.29
C LEU A 408 -4.08 12.81 -15.06
N LEU A 409 -2.73 12.80 -15.07
CA LEU A 409 -2.01 12.48 -13.84
C LEU A 409 -2.00 13.70 -12.91
N PRO A 410 -2.20 13.48 -11.60
CA PRO A 410 -1.93 14.40 -10.51
C PRO A 410 -0.74 15.32 -10.77
N LEU A 411 -0.92 16.63 -10.60
CA LEU A 411 0.18 17.59 -10.58
C LEU A 411 1.16 17.20 -9.47
N TRP A 412 2.35 16.75 -9.88
CA TRP A 412 3.52 16.68 -9.02
C TRP A 412 4.25 18.01 -9.14
N SER A 413 3.96 18.95 -8.26
CA SER A 413 4.94 20.00 -8.01
C SER A 413 6.02 19.40 -7.11
N CYS A 414 7.19 19.13 -7.69
CA CYS A 414 8.41 19.20 -6.87
C CYS A 414 8.46 20.64 -6.38
N ILE A 415 8.05 20.91 -5.14
CA ILE A 415 8.33 22.19 -4.52
C ILE A 415 9.84 22.33 -4.57
N CYS A 416 10.30 23.23 -5.44
CA CYS A 416 11.65 23.77 -5.42
C CYS A 416 11.95 24.13 -3.98
N GLY A 417 13.08 23.61 -3.50
CA GLY A 417 13.43 23.61 -2.09
C GLY A 417 13.19 24.94 -1.40
N SER A 418 12.96 24.84 -0.10
CA SER A 418 13.20 25.93 0.83
C SER A 418 14.51 26.64 0.47
N HIS A 419 14.38 27.77 -0.22
CA HIS A 419 15.36 28.83 -0.09
C HIS A 419 15.01 29.60 1.19
N PRO A 420 16.04 30.03 1.95
CA PRO A 420 15.95 30.45 3.35
C PRO A 420 14.95 31.57 3.64
#